data_AF-A0A6B8QST9-F1
#
_entry.id   AF-A0A6B8QST9-F1
#
_cell.length_a   1.000
_cell.length_b   1.000
_cell.length_c   1.000
_cell.angle_alpha   90.00
_cell.angle_beta   90.00
_cell.angle_gamma   90.00
#
_symmetry.space_group_name_H-M   'P 1'
#
loop_
_entity.id
_entity.type
_entity.pdbx_description
1 polymer ?
#
loop_
_entity_poly.entity_id
_entity_poly.type
_entity_poly.pdbx_seq_one_letter_code
_entity_poly.pdbx_strand_id
1 'polypeptide(L)'
;MTIQPLTRAALAATLIASFSHVALADMTPAEVQVPDGNAVALETVGVGAITYMCEAKDDGNMGWVFKGPHAALNDSEGTQVGSYYGPPATWEALDGSKITGTQLATAANGDGNIPLQLVEANPAEGEGAMSGVSYIQRLNTQGGVAPDVTCDMDHDGATAVVTYQADYIFWVAE
;
A
#
# COMPACT_ATOMS: atom_id res chain seq x y z
N MET A 1 -50.73 3.61 60.07
CA MET A 1 -51.30 4.26 58.87
C MET A 1 -50.24 5.17 58.30
N THR A 2 -49.48 4.72 57.30
CA THR A 2 -48.80 5.56 56.27
C THR A 2 -48.06 4.68 55.24
N ILE A 3 -48.81 4.43 54.17
CA ILE A 3 -48.50 4.30 52.72
C ILE A 3 -47.03 4.38 52.26
N GLN A 4 -46.68 3.41 51.40
CA GLN A 4 -45.45 3.19 50.62
C GLN A 4 -45.42 4.01 49.30
N PRO A 5 -44.24 4.25 48.69
CA PRO A 5 -44.17 4.30 47.22
C PRO A 5 -43.21 3.24 46.64
N LEU A 6 -43.69 2.55 45.61
CA LEU A 6 -42.91 1.64 44.76
C LEU A 6 -41.99 2.44 43.83
N THR A 7 -40.69 2.16 43.89
CA THR A 7 -39.71 2.60 42.89
C THR A 7 -39.58 1.54 41.79
N ARG A 8 -39.93 1.92 40.55
CA ARG A 8 -39.72 1.12 39.34
C ARG A 8 -38.21 1.02 39.03
N ALA A 9 -37.67 -0.18 39.00
CA ALA A 9 -36.34 -0.45 38.45
C ALA A 9 -36.45 -0.61 36.92
N ALA A 10 -35.74 0.24 36.18
CA ALA A 10 -35.64 0.18 34.72
C ALA A 10 -34.54 -0.80 34.31
N LEU A 11 -34.85 -1.69 33.35
CA LEU A 11 -33.88 -2.57 32.69
C LEU A 11 -32.93 -1.72 31.83
N ALA A 12 -31.62 -1.78 32.11
CA ALA A 12 -30.59 -1.22 31.23
C ALA A 12 -30.23 -2.25 30.16
N ALA A 13 -30.56 -1.97 28.90
CA ALA A 13 -30.10 -2.75 27.75
C ALA A 13 -28.68 -2.30 27.37
N THR A 14 -27.70 -3.19 27.53
CA THR A 14 -26.32 -3.00 27.06
C THR A 14 -26.27 -3.13 25.54
N LEU A 15 -25.99 -2.02 24.86
CA LEU A 15 -25.67 -1.98 23.43
C LEU A 15 -24.30 -2.62 23.19
N ILE A 16 -24.27 -3.69 22.41
CA ILE A 16 -23.05 -4.28 21.85
C ILE A 16 -22.62 -3.33 20.72
N ALA A 17 -21.51 -2.61 20.92
CA ALA A 17 -20.91 -1.82 19.85
C ALA A 17 -20.20 -2.77 18.87
N SER A 18 -20.86 -3.06 17.75
CA SER A 18 -20.23 -3.68 16.60
C SER A 18 -19.20 -2.70 16.00
N PHE A 19 -17.94 -3.10 15.94
CA PHE A 19 -16.91 -2.36 15.19
C PHE A 19 -17.18 -2.54 13.70
N SER A 20 -17.94 -1.61 13.12
CA SER A 20 -18.20 -1.55 11.68
C SER A 20 -16.89 -1.28 10.93
N HIS A 21 -16.53 -2.18 10.00
CA HIS A 21 -15.39 -2.04 9.07
C HIS A 21 -15.59 -0.91 8.03
N VAL A 22 -16.65 -0.11 8.15
CA VAL A 22 -17.07 0.91 7.17
C VAL A 22 -16.22 2.19 7.22
N ALA A 23 -15.39 2.38 8.26
CA ALA A 23 -14.69 3.64 8.48
C ALA A 23 -13.39 3.84 7.64
N LEU A 24 -12.87 2.81 6.97
CA LEU A 24 -11.61 2.91 6.21
C LEU A 24 -11.81 3.34 4.74
N ALA A 25 -13.01 3.16 4.18
CA ALA A 25 -13.30 3.55 2.79
C ALA A 25 -13.35 5.08 2.58
N ASP A 26 -13.64 5.85 3.64
CA ASP A 26 -13.85 7.31 3.57
C ASP A 26 -12.55 8.14 3.52
N MET A 27 -11.37 7.53 3.65
CA MET A 27 -10.08 8.26 3.66
C MET A 27 -9.17 7.99 2.46
N THR A 28 -9.52 7.04 1.59
CA THR A 28 -8.75 6.74 0.38
C THR A 28 -9.18 7.66 -0.76
N PRO A 29 -8.25 8.41 -1.40
CA PRO A 29 -8.60 9.27 -2.53
C PRO A 29 -9.32 8.51 -3.64
N ALA A 30 -10.36 9.13 -4.21
CA ALA A 30 -11.27 8.48 -5.14
C ALA A 30 -10.57 7.86 -6.35
N GLU A 31 -9.45 8.43 -6.81
CA GLU A 31 -8.73 7.91 -7.96
C GLU A 31 -8.03 6.57 -7.68
N VAL A 32 -7.69 6.27 -6.43
CA VAL A 32 -6.97 5.05 -6.04
C VAL A 32 -7.86 4.03 -5.31
N GLN A 33 -9.17 4.24 -5.32
CA GLN A 33 -10.13 3.26 -4.81
C GLN A 33 -10.25 2.06 -5.75
N VAL A 34 -10.37 0.86 -5.17
CA VAL A 34 -10.63 -0.37 -5.93
C VAL A 34 -12.10 -0.39 -6.36
N PRO A 35 -12.40 -0.82 -7.60
CA PRO A 35 -13.78 -0.95 -8.07
C PRO A 35 -14.63 -1.89 -7.20
N ASP A 36 -15.94 -1.60 -7.13
CA ASP A 36 -16.93 -2.46 -6.48
C ASP A 36 -16.86 -3.91 -6.99
N GLY A 37 -17.29 -4.86 -6.15
CA GLY A 37 -17.24 -6.29 -6.46
C GLY A 37 -15.84 -6.90 -6.25
N ASN A 38 -15.00 -6.26 -5.44
CA ASN A 38 -13.74 -6.81 -4.97
C ASN A 38 -13.68 -6.77 -3.44
N ALA A 39 -13.03 -7.78 -2.86
CA ALA A 39 -12.82 -7.90 -1.42
C ALA A 39 -11.32 -7.99 -1.09
N VAL A 40 -10.93 -7.52 0.09
CA VAL A 40 -9.56 -7.63 0.60
C VAL A 40 -9.23 -9.10 0.84
N ALA A 41 -8.15 -9.58 0.23
CA ALA A 41 -7.61 -10.93 0.44
C ALA A 41 -6.39 -10.93 1.37
N LEU A 42 -5.56 -9.90 1.30
CA LEU A 42 -4.35 -9.77 2.11
C LEU A 42 -4.00 -8.30 2.34
N GLU A 43 -3.56 -7.99 3.55
CA GLU A 43 -2.99 -6.71 3.93
C GLU A 43 -1.55 -6.90 4.39
N THR A 44 -0.63 -6.07 3.89
CA THR A 44 0.78 -6.12 4.29
C THR A 44 1.37 -4.73 4.46
N VAL A 45 2.38 -4.62 5.30
CA VAL A 45 3.23 -3.44 5.41
C VAL A 45 4.54 -3.70 4.66
N GLY A 46 4.71 -3.00 3.54
CA GLY A 46 5.94 -2.96 2.78
C GLY A 46 6.99 -2.10 3.48
N VAL A 47 8.16 -2.67 3.78
CA VAL A 47 9.30 -1.95 4.36
C VAL A 47 10.53 -2.20 3.51
N GLY A 48 11.15 -1.14 3.00
CA GLY A 48 12.27 -1.30 2.08
C GLY A 48 12.90 0.01 1.66
N ALA A 49 13.45 0.00 0.45
CA ALA A 49 14.04 1.18 -0.15
C ALA A 49 13.78 1.26 -1.65
N ILE A 50 13.87 2.48 -2.18
CA ILE A 50 13.85 2.78 -3.60
C ILE A 50 15.24 3.22 -4.01
N THR A 51 15.70 2.71 -5.14
CA THR A 51 16.96 3.12 -5.75
C THR A 51 16.68 4.16 -6.83
N TYR A 52 17.42 5.26 -6.79
CA TYR A 52 17.49 6.29 -7.81
C TYR A 52 18.91 6.38 -8.35
N MET A 53 19.05 6.75 -9.63
CA MET A 53 20.34 7.10 -10.22
C MET A 53 20.27 8.49 -10.81
N CYS A 54 21.31 9.29 -10.58
CA CYS A 54 21.48 10.57 -11.23
C CYS A 54 21.93 10.31 -12.67
N GLU A 55 21.11 10.69 -13.64
CA GLU A 55 21.40 10.51 -15.06
C GLU A 55 20.65 11.54 -15.90
N ALA A 56 20.98 11.63 -17.19
CA ALA A 56 20.24 12.44 -18.14
C ALA A 56 18.83 11.86 -18.36
N LYS A 57 17.81 12.71 -18.23
CA LYS A 57 16.42 12.40 -18.57
C LYS A 57 16.17 12.57 -20.07
N ASP A 58 14.98 12.18 -20.52
CA ASP A 58 14.56 12.27 -21.93
C ASP A 58 14.59 13.70 -22.49
N ASP A 59 14.46 14.71 -21.64
CA ASP A 59 14.56 16.13 -21.98
C ASP A 59 16.01 16.66 -22.05
N GLY A 60 17.00 15.80 -21.79
CA GLY A 60 18.43 16.11 -21.77
C GLY A 60 18.91 16.75 -20.46
N ASN A 61 18.02 17.03 -19.50
CA ASN A 61 18.41 17.55 -18.20
C ASN A 61 18.84 16.42 -17.26
N MET A 62 19.81 16.70 -16.38
CA MET A 62 20.16 15.77 -15.31
C MET A 62 19.04 15.70 -14.28
N GLY A 63 18.78 14.51 -13.75
CA GLY A 63 17.97 14.34 -12.56
C GLY A 63 17.97 12.92 -12.02
N TRP A 64 17.44 12.76 -10.82
CA TRP A 64 17.27 11.45 -10.21
C TRP A 64 16.17 10.66 -10.95
N VAL A 65 16.55 9.51 -11.52
CA VAL A 65 15.66 8.58 -12.22
C VAL A 65 15.44 7.34 -11.38
N PHE A 66 14.18 6.93 -11.26
CA PHE A 66 13.76 5.74 -10.53
C PHE A 66 14.33 4.47 -11.17
N LYS A 67 15.01 3.63 -10.38
CA LYS A 67 15.59 2.36 -10.83
C LYS A 67 14.86 1.13 -10.32
N GLY A 68 14.15 1.24 -9.19
CA GLY A 68 13.33 0.15 -8.69
C GLY A 68 13.18 0.16 -7.16
N PRO A 69 12.13 -0.48 -6.64
CA PRO A 69 11.99 -0.76 -5.22
C PRO A 69 12.62 -2.12 -4.86
N HIS A 70 12.96 -2.28 -3.58
CA HIS A 70 13.15 -3.58 -2.94
C HIS A 70 12.61 -3.49 -1.51
N ALA A 71 11.56 -4.25 -1.21
CA ALA A 71 10.89 -4.22 0.08
C ALA A 71 10.43 -5.61 0.53
N ALA A 72 10.49 -5.84 1.84
CA ALA A 72 9.79 -6.94 2.48
C ALA A 72 8.31 -6.57 2.64
N LEU A 73 7.40 -7.52 2.39
CA LEU A 73 5.99 -7.40 2.70
C LEU A 73 5.73 -8.15 4.01
N ASN A 74 5.29 -7.45 5.04
CA ASN A 74 5.08 -8.01 6.38
C ASN A 74 3.60 -8.05 6.73
N ASP A 75 3.16 -9.08 7.44
CA ASP A 75 1.81 -9.15 7.99
C ASP A 75 1.63 -8.20 9.20
N SER A 76 0.44 -8.24 9.80
CA SER A 76 0.10 -7.42 10.97
C SER A 76 0.93 -7.72 12.22
N GLU A 77 1.58 -8.89 12.30
CA GLU A 77 2.47 -9.26 13.39
C GLU A 77 3.93 -8.83 13.13
N GLY A 78 4.20 -8.27 11.94
CA GLY A 78 5.54 -7.89 11.49
C GLY A 78 6.33 -9.07 10.91
N THR A 79 5.69 -10.20 10.64
CA THR A 79 6.34 -11.36 10.00
C THR A 79 6.37 -11.15 8.50
N GLN A 80 7.53 -11.34 7.87
CA GLN A 80 7.63 -11.26 6.42
C GLN A 80 6.83 -12.41 5.77
N VAL A 81 5.92 -12.05 4.86
CA VAL A 81 5.05 -12.96 4.09
C VAL A 81 5.28 -12.87 2.57
N GLY A 82 6.11 -11.93 2.13
CA GLY A 82 6.48 -11.78 0.74
C GLY A 82 7.52 -10.70 0.51
N SER A 83 7.70 -10.36 -0.77
CA SER A 83 8.59 -9.30 -1.23
C SER A 83 7.95 -8.49 -2.35
N TYR A 84 8.33 -7.21 -2.44
CA TYR A 84 7.99 -6.32 -3.53
C TYR A 84 9.26 -5.77 -4.18
N TYR A 85 9.38 -5.90 -5.49
CA TYR A 85 10.56 -5.47 -6.24
C TYR A 85 10.25 -5.11 -7.70
N GLY A 86 11.23 -4.60 -8.44
CA GLY A 86 11.12 -4.36 -9.87
C GLY A 86 12.33 -3.63 -10.46
N PRO A 87 12.32 -3.30 -11.76
CA PRO A 87 11.24 -3.51 -12.74
C PRO A 87 11.21 -4.92 -13.39
N PRO A 88 10.02 -5.41 -13.84
CA PRO A 88 8.70 -4.82 -13.63
C PRO A 88 8.28 -4.90 -12.15
N ALA A 89 7.34 -4.05 -11.73
CA ALA A 89 6.77 -4.12 -10.39
C ALA A 89 6.18 -5.51 -10.15
N THR A 90 6.72 -6.22 -9.16
CA THR A 90 6.42 -7.62 -8.86
C THR A 90 6.16 -7.78 -7.38
N TRP A 91 5.05 -8.42 -7.03
CA TRP A 91 4.71 -8.85 -5.68
C TRP A 91 4.80 -10.37 -5.65
N GLU A 92 5.65 -10.89 -4.78
CA GLU A 92 5.92 -12.32 -4.65
C GLU A 92 5.67 -12.77 -3.21
N ALA A 93 4.83 -13.78 -3.03
CA ALA A 93 4.58 -14.41 -1.75
C ALA A 93 5.65 -15.47 -1.44
N LEU A 94 5.78 -15.86 -0.17
CA LEU A 94 6.74 -16.90 0.25
C LEU A 94 6.45 -18.30 -0.31
N ASP A 95 5.23 -18.56 -0.79
CA ASP A 95 4.90 -19.80 -1.51
C ASP A 95 5.40 -19.81 -2.95
N GLY A 96 6.00 -18.71 -3.42
CA GLY A 96 6.54 -18.54 -4.77
C GLY A 96 5.52 -18.06 -5.80
N SER A 97 4.25 -17.89 -5.41
CA SER A 97 3.26 -17.24 -6.27
C SER A 97 3.58 -15.75 -6.41
N LYS A 98 3.45 -15.21 -7.61
CA LYS A 98 3.76 -13.80 -7.88
C LYS A 98 2.88 -13.18 -8.94
N ILE A 99 2.72 -11.87 -8.85
CA ILE A 99 1.98 -11.05 -9.80
C ILE A 99 2.80 -9.84 -10.21
N THR A 100 2.61 -9.41 -11.45
CA THR A 100 2.95 -8.06 -11.92
C THR A 100 1.65 -7.29 -12.13
N GLY A 101 1.71 -6.02 -12.54
CA GLY A 101 0.48 -5.29 -12.83
C GLY A 101 0.66 -3.99 -13.60
N THR A 102 -0.48 -3.43 -13.98
CA THR A 102 -0.58 -2.15 -14.70
C THR A 102 -1.05 -1.07 -13.74
N GLN A 103 -0.28 0.02 -13.62
CA GLN A 103 -0.71 1.17 -12.83
C GLN A 103 -1.92 1.82 -13.52
N LEU A 104 -3.05 1.88 -12.80
CA LEU A 104 -4.25 2.56 -13.28
C LEU A 104 -4.30 4.01 -12.83
N ALA A 105 -3.91 4.27 -11.58
CA ALA A 105 -4.02 5.60 -10.98
C ALA A 105 -3.00 5.82 -9.88
N THR A 106 -2.76 7.11 -9.60
CA THR A 106 -1.97 7.57 -8.46
C THR A 106 -2.61 8.80 -7.83
N ALA A 107 -2.43 8.96 -6.53
CA ALA A 107 -2.80 10.16 -5.80
C ALA A 107 -1.61 10.67 -4.99
N ALA A 108 -1.47 11.99 -4.89
CA ALA A 108 -0.41 12.60 -4.09
C ALA A 108 -0.60 12.29 -2.59
N ASN A 109 0.50 12.09 -1.86
CA ASN A 109 0.47 11.83 -0.41
C ASN A 109 1.34 12.83 0.38
N GLY A 110 1.19 14.12 0.06
CA GLY A 110 2.00 15.18 0.65
C GLY A 110 3.49 15.10 0.28
N ASP A 111 4.25 16.06 0.77
CA ASP A 111 5.68 16.17 0.47
C ASP A 111 6.49 15.08 1.15
N GLY A 112 7.53 14.59 0.47
CA GLY A 112 8.45 13.58 1.01
C GLY A 112 7.97 12.12 0.87
N ASN A 113 6.75 11.88 0.39
CA ASN A 113 6.19 10.54 0.23
C ASN A 113 5.95 10.19 -1.24
N ILE A 114 6.25 8.95 -1.63
CA ILE A 114 5.84 8.46 -2.94
C ILE A 114 4.30 8.46 -3.07
N PRO A 115 3.74 8.61 -4.28
CA PRO A 115 2.29 8.61 -4.47
C PRO A 115 1.61 7.33 -3.99
N LEU A 116 0.38 7.48 -3.55
CA LEU A 116 -0.56 6.35 -3.44
C LEU A 116 -0.80 5.79 -4.84
N GLN A 117 -1.15 4.50 -4.93
CA GLN A 117 -1.24 3.83 -6.23
C GLN A 117 -2.36 2.81 -6.24
N LEU A 118 -3.08 2.74 -7.37
CA LEU A 118 -3.93 1.61 -7.72
C LEU A 118 -3.31 0.89 -8.92
N VAL A 119 -3.19 -0.44 -8.80
CA VAL A 119 -2.64 -1.32 -9.82
C VAL A 119 -3.65 -2.42 -10.12
N GLU A 120 -3.90 -2.66 -11.42
CA GLU A 120 -4.60 -3.86 -11.89
C GLU A 120 -3.58 -5.00 -12.01
N ALA A 121 -3.86 -6.12 -11.36
CA ALA A 121 -2.98 -7.28 -11.37
C ALA A 121 -3.05 -8.02 -12.71
N ASN A 122 -1.89 -8.42 -13.23
CA ASN A 122 -1.81 -9.43 -14.27
C ASN A 122 -2.08 -10.81 -13.67
N PRO A 123 -2.41 -11.83 -14.49
CA PRO A 123 -2.56 -13.20 -14.00
C PRO A 123 -1.35 -13.66 -13.19
N ALA A 124 -1.61 -14.31 -12.06
CA ALA A 124 -0.57 -14.83 -11.19
C ALA A 124 0.27 -15.90 -11.89
N GLU A 125 1.57 -15.87 -11.64
CA GLU A 125 2.48 -16.97 -11.90
C GLU A 125 2.56 -17.84 -10.64
N GLY A 126 2.26 -19.13 -10.78
CA GLY A 126 2.21 -20.06 -9.65
C GLY A 126 0.86 -20.06 -8.92
N GLU A 127 0.67 -21.11 -8.13
CA GLU A 127 -0.50 -21.28 -7.27
C GLU A 127 -0.15 -20.82 -5.86
N GLY A 128 -1.02 -20.05 -5.22
CA GLY A 128 -0.77 -19.59 -3.85
C GLY A 128 -1.50 -18.30 -3.48
N ALA A 129 -0.90 -17.55 -2.57
CA ALA A 129 -1.45 -16.32 -2.01
C ALA A 129 -1.72 -15.24 -3.06
N MET A 130 -0.98 -15.22 -4.17
CA MET A 130 -1.17 -14.24 -5.25
C MET A 130 -2.22 -14.69 -6.28
N SER A 131 -2.72 -15.92 -6.21
CA SER A 131 -3.71 -16.43 -7.15
C SER A 131 -5.06 -15.70 -6.99
N GLY A 132 -5.61 -15.24 -8.10
CA GLY A 132 -6.91 -14.56 -8.14
C GLY A 132 -6.88 -13.10 -7.70
N VAL A 133 -5.72 -12.56 -7.31
CA VAL A 133 -5.57 -11.12 -7.04
C VAL A 133 -5.93 -10.34 -8.31
N SER A 134 -6.88 -9.40 -8.17
CA SER A 134 -7.38 -8.52 -9.23
C SER A 134 -6.78 -7.13 -9.14
N TYR A 135 -6.57 -6.60 -7.93
CA TYR A 135 -5.99 -5.28 -7.71
C TYR A 135 -5.00 -5.25 -6.55
N ILE A 136 -4.06 -4.31 -6.62
CA ILE A 136 -3.19 -3.94 -5.51
C ILE A 136 -3.37 -2.44 -5.26
N GLN A 137 -3.68 -2.07 -4.01
CA GLN A 137 -3.61 -0.69 -3.54
C GLN A 137 -2.33 -0.48 -2.74
N ARG A 138 -1.61 0.62 -3.04
CA ARG A 138 -0.54 1.14 -2.20
C ARG A 138 -1.03 2.39 -1.46
N LEU A 139 -1.15 2.28 -0.14
CA LEU A 139 -1.63 3.34 0.74
C LEU A 139 -0.57 3.72 1.79
N ASN A 140 -0.87 4.77 2.58
CA ASN A 140 -0.09 5.16 3.77
C ASN A 140 1.43 5.23 3.55
N THR A 141 1.84 5.77 2.39
CA THR A 141 3.24 5.84 2.00
C THR A 141 4.02 6.80 2.89
N GLN A 142 5.22 6.39 3.29
CA GLN A 142 6.15 7.19 4.07
C GLN A 142 7.53 7.14 3.40
N GLY A 143 8.04 8.28 2.94
CA GLY A 143 9.35 8.36 2.30
C GLY A 143 9.36 7.86 0.85
N GLY A 144 10.56 7.47 0.41
CA GLY A 144 10.79 6.86 -0.91
C GLY A 144 10.91 7.83 -2.09
N VAL A 145 10.77 9.14 -1.89
CA VAL A 145 11.00 10.13 -2.96
C VAL A 145 12.49 10.25 -3.31
N ALA A 146 12.80 10.75 -4.50
CA ALA A 146 14.18 11.07 -4.86
C ALA A 146 14.80 12.04 -3.83
N PRO A 147 16.11 11.91 -3.53
CA PRO A 147 16.74 12.75 -2.53
C PRO A 147 16.79 14.22 -2.97
N ASP A 148 16.71 15.13 -2.01
CA ASP A 148 16.95 16.57 -2.20
C ASP A 148 18.45 16.88 -2.18
N VAL A 149 19.17 16.27 -3.12
CA VAL A 149 20.60 16.49 -3.37
C VAL A 149 20.76 16.78 -4.85
N THR A 150 21.62 17.74 -5.18
CA THR A 150 21.90 18.12 -6.58
C THR A 150 22.26 16.89 -7.41
N CYS A 151 21.56 16.73 -8.54
CA CYS A 151 21.94 15.82 -9.60
C CYS A 151 22.29 16.67 -10.83
N ASP A 152 23.58 16.76 -11.12
CA ASP A 152 24.15 17.47 -12.26
C ASP A 152 25.20 16.56 -12.95
N MET A 153 25.89 17.07 -13.96
CA MET A 153 26.88 16.30 -14.72
C MET A 153 28.05 15.78 -13.87
N ASP A 154 28.42 16.46 -12.78
CA ASP A 154 29.49 16.00 -11.89
C ASP A 154 29.05 14.81 -11.04
N HIS A 155 27.74 14.56 -10.95
CA HIS A 155 27.12 13.47 -10.22
C HIS A 155 26.51 12.40 -11.14
N ASP A 156 26.77 12.44 -12.45
CA ASP A 156 26.28 11.42 -13.39
C ASP A 156 26.71 10.00 -12.95
N GLY A 157 25.73 9.09 -12.90
CA GLY A 157 25.90 7.73 -12.41
C GLY A 157 25.90 7.58 -10.88
N ALA A 158 25.75 8.65 -10.11
CA ALA A 158 25.57 8.55 -8.66
C ALA A 158 24.27 7.81 -8.31
N THR A 159 24.31 6.98 -7.27
CA THR A 159 23.16 6.21 -6.80
C THR A 159 22.70 6.72 -5.45
N ALA A 160 21.39 6.83 -5.26
CA ALA A 160 20.76 7.10 -3.98
C ALA A 160 19.79 5.98 -3.62
N VAL A 161 19.86 5.52 -2.38
CA VAL A 161 18.96 4.52 -1.81
C VAL A 161 18.14 5.22 -0.72
N VAL A 162 16.84 5.34 -0.94
CA VAL A 162 15.92 6.07 -0.05
C VAL A 162 14.96 5.08 0.59
N THR A 163 14.95 5.03 1.92
CA THR A 163 14.05 4.15 2.67
C THR A 163 12.60 4.58 2.50
N TYR A 164 11.69 3.60 2.46
CA TYR A 164 10.27 3.86 2.44
C TYR A 164 9.48 2.78 3.17
N GLN A 165 8.26 3.14 3.54
CA GLN A 165 7.22 2.23 4.01
C GLN A 165 5.92 2.51 3.25
N ALA A 166 5.08 1.49 3.05
CA ALA A 166 3.73 1.64 2.53
C ALA A 166 2.86 0.44 2.91
N ASP A 167 1.56 0.65 2.96
CA ASP A 167 0.60 -0.46 3.05
C ASP A 167 0.31 -0.98 1.64
N TYR A 168 0.36 -2.30 1.47
CA TYR A 168 -0.05 -2.99 0.25
C TYR A 168 -1.25 -3.87 0.57
N ILE A 169 -2.39 -3.53 -0.03
CA ILE A 169 -3.66 -4.24 0.10
C ILE A 169 -3.92 -4.98 -1.20
N PHE A 170 -4.06 -6.28 -1.13
CA PHE A 170 -4.35 -7.17 -2.26
C PHE A 170 -5.82 -7.50 -2.26
N TRP A 171 -6.45 -7.36 -3.42
CA TRP A 171 -7.88 -7.52 -3.62
C TRP A 171 -8.14 -8.66 -4.58
N VAL A 172 -9.25 -9.37 -4.38
CA VAL A 172 -9.77 -10.40 -5.29
C VAL A 172 -11.17 -10.03 -5.71
N ALA A 173 -11.58 -10.43 -6.91
CA ALA A 173 -12.98 -10.28 -7.33
C ALA A 173 -13.89 -11.20 -6.50
N GLU A 174 -15.08 -10.72 -6.14
CA GLU A 174 -16.14 -11.51 -5.47
C GLU A 174 -16.91 -12.43 -6.42
#